data_AF-A0A1B5KU98-F1
#
_entry.id   AF-A0A1B5KU98-F1
#
_cell.length_a   1.000
_cell.length_b   1.000
_cell.length_c   1.000
_cell.angle_alpha   90.00
_cell.angle_beta   90.00
_cell.angle_gamma   90.00
#
_symmetry.space_group_name_H-M   'P 1'
#
loop_
_entity.id
_entity.type
_entity.pdbx_description
1 polymer ?
#
loop_
_entity_poly.entity_id
_entity_poly.type
_entity_poly.pdbx_seq_one_letter_code
_entity_poly.pdbx_strand_id
1 'polypeptide(L)'
;MGQGWKTVATLFAALLTFYVQTWDEYHTKTLTLGIVNGPVEGVLILVAVYTLTGLFGGAHIWQQSMLQTLGIPQALGIPKVVYDLSFTQWYLVQGVVVLVLNTVESSFNVIRARHDRGDRSRGALVGLLPFFGTWTLIVTYLYLQPTVLYHHLVPFVVFAGIVNAYSVGQMITAHLVKLPFPYWNVLSVPLAFGVLDSMGPVLQERYGVGWPSALGSGEYQVSFVFLILGLALGVYGSFVVDVIVSICDYLDIWCLTIKHPVEDFGHKEGEKIH
;
A
#
# COMPACT_ATOMS: atom_id res chain seq x y z
N MET A 1 18.46 -4.67 1.16
CA MET A 1 17.44 -5.55 0.56
C MET A 1 17.59 -5.41 -0.95
N GLY A 2 17.91 -6.47 -1.70
CA GLY A 2 18.09 -6.40 -3.16
C GLY A 2 16.78 -6.49 -3.94
N GLN A 3 16.84 -6.65 -5.26
CA GLN A 3 15.67 -7.03 -6.06
C GLN A 3 15.27 -8.48 -5.72
N GLY A 4 14.05 -8.69 -5.23
CA GLY A 4 13.55 -10.02 -4.89
C GLY A 4 12.36 -10.01 -3.93
N TRP A 5 11.90 -11.20 -3.56
CA TRP A 5 10.69 -11.44 -2.76
C TRP A 5 10.68 -10.76 -1.39
N LYS A 6 11.85 -10.57 -0.77
CA LYS A 6 11.94 -9.87 0.51
C LYS A 6 11.41 -8.44 0.39
N THR A 7 11.79 -7.72 -0.67
CA THR A 7 11.33 -6.35 -0.95
C THR A 7 9.85 -6.30 -1.25
N VAL A 8 9.33 -7.29 -1.99
CA VAL A 8 7.89 -7.43 -2.26
C VAL A 8 7.10 -7.66 -0.96
N ALA A 9 7.61 -8.49 -0.06
CA ALA A 9 6.97 -8.75 1.23
C ALA A 9 6.98 -7.50 2.14
N THR A 10 8.07 -6.75 2.19
CA THR A 10 8.10 -5.49 2.94
C THR A 10 7.14 -4.46 2.37
N LEU A 11 7.06 -4.35 1.04
CA LEU A 11 6.11 -3.48 0.36
C LEU A 11 4.66 -3.88 0.68
N PHE A 12 4.35 -5.18 0.61
CA PHE A 12 3.04 -5.71 0.97
C PHE A 12 2.65 -5.35 2.40
N ALA A 13 3.56 -5.57 3.36
CA ALA A 13 3.30 -5.26 4.76
C ALA A 13 3.02 -3.76 4.98
N ALA A 14 3.82 -2.89 4.37
CA ALA A 14 3.64 -1.43 4.47
C ALA A 14 2.30 -0.98 3.86
N LEU A 15 1.98 -1.45 2.65
CA LEU A 15 0.76 -1.05 1.94
C LEU A 15 -0.50 -1.64 2.58
N LEU A 16 -0.44 -2.88 3.10
CA LEU A 16 -1.56 -3.51 3.82
C LEU A 16 -1.88 -2.74 5.10
N THR A 17 -0.86 -2.35 5.86
CA THR A 17 -1.05 -1.58 7.10
C THR A 17 -1.85 -0.31 6.82
N PHE A 18 -1.42 0.48 5.81
CA PHE A 18 -2.07 1.73 5.46
C PHE A 18 -3.50 1.52 4.92
N TYR A 19 -3.69 0.48 4.10
CA TYR A 19 -5.02 0.14 3.57
C TYR A 19 -5.99 -0.26 4.68
N VAL A 20 -5.58 -1.16 5.58
CA VAL A 20 -6.40 -1.64 6.70
C VAL A 20 -6.75 -0.50 7.65
N GLN A 21 -5.79 0.37 7.99
CA GLN A 21 -6.05 1.53 8.84
C GLN A 21 -7.10 2.47 8.22
N THR A 22 -6.99 2.75 6.93
CA THR A 22 -7.98 3.58 6.24
C THR A 22 -9.35 2.88 6.16
N TRP A 23 -9.36 1.56 5.94
CA TRP A 23 -10.57 0.76 5.87
C TRP A 23 -11.29 0.71 7.23
N ASP A 24 -10.54 0.62 8.32
CA ASP A 24 -11.07 0.71 9.67
C ASP A 24 -11.75 2.07 9.87
N GLU A 25 -11.02 3.15 9.63
CA GLU A 25 -11.51 4.52 9.77
C GLU A 25 -12.75 4.77 8.91
N TYR A 26 -12.80 4.22 7.69
CA TYR A 26 -13.98 4.28 6.83
C TYR A 26 -15.23 3.71 7.51
N HIS A 27 -15.12 2.56 8.18
CA HIS A 27 -16.25 1.84 8.77
C HIS A 27 -16.57 2.28 10.21
N THR A 28 -15.56 2.57 11.02
CA THR A 28 -15.73 2.94 12.43
C THR A 28 -16.01 4.42 12.61
N LYS A 29 -15.58 5.28 11.66
CA LYS A 29 -15.64 6.76 11.76
C LYS A 29 -14.81 7.32 12.92
N THR A 30 -13.92 6.50 13.47
CA THR A 30 -13.03 6.86 14.55
C THR A 30 -11.65 6.37 14.17
N LEU A 31 -10.66 7.24 14.22
CA LEU A 31 -9.26 6.83 14.24
C LEU A 31 -9.01 6.17 15.60
N THR A 32 -9.31 4.87 15.70
CA THR A 32 -8.76 4.05 16.78
C THR A 32 -7.29 3.85 16.46
N LEU A 33 -6.49 4.85 16.83
CA LEU A 33 -5.06 4.71 16.99
C LEU A 33 -4.90 3.59 18.05
N GLY A 34 -4.57 2.38 17.60
CA GLY A 34 -4.34 1.25 18.50
C GLY A 34 -3.26 1.60 19.52
N ILE A 35 -3.14 0.82 20.60
CA ILE A 35 -2.09 1.01 21.62
C ILE A 35 -0.71 1.17 20.94
N VAL A 36 -0.50 0.42 19.86
CA VAL A 36 0.59 0.57 18.90
C VAL A 36 0.16 1.52 17.78
N ASN A 37 0.55 2.79 17.87
CA ASN A 37 0.11 3.82 16.91
C ASN A 37 0.65 3.62 15.49
N GLY A 38 1.65 2.78 15.26
CA GLY A 38 2.29 2.58 13.97
C GLY A 38 3.48 3.54 13.75
N PRO A 39 3.29 4.82 13.38
CA PRO A 39 4.39 5.75 13.10
C PRO A 39 5.30 6.00 14.30
N VAL A 40 4.75 6.19 15.50
CA VAL A 40 5.55 6.53 16.69
C VAL A 40 6.43 5.34 17.10
N GLU A 41 5.89 4.13 17.12
CA GLU A 41 6.66 2.93 17.42
C GLU A 41 7.67 2.59 16.32
N GLY A 42 7.30 2.77 15.05
CA GLY A 42 8.21 2.59 13.93
C GLY A 42 9.42 3.53 13.99
N VAL A 43 9.21 4.80 14.36
CA VAL A 43 10.30 5.77 14.56
C VAL A 43 11.15 5.38 15.76
N LEU A 44 10.56 4.98 16.89
CA LEU A 44 11.32 4.52 18.06
C LEU A 44 12.16 3.27 17.77
N ILE A 45 11.62 2.31 17.01
CA ILE A 45 12.35 1.12 16.57
C ILE A 45 13.48 1.51 15.62
N LEU A 46 13.25 2.42 14.67
CA LEU A 46 14.31 2.92 13.77
C LEU A 46 15.42 3.63 14.55
N VAL A 47 15.06 4.49 15.50
CA VAL A 47 16.02 5.16 16.38
C VAL A 47 16.83 4.12 17.14
N ALA A 48 16.19 3.12 17.76
CA ALA A 48 16.89 2.04 18.46
C ALA A 48 17.83 1.25 17.53
N VAL A 49 17.38 0.87 16.33
CA VAL A 49 18.18 0.18 15.31
C VAL A 49 19.40 1.01 14.92
N TYR A 50 19.24 2.30 14.66
CA TYR A 50 20.36 3.17 14.30
C TYR A 50 21.32 3.41 15.48
N THR A 51 20.81 3.58 16.69
CA THR A 51 21.64 3.69 17.90
C THR A 51 22.46 2.43 18.11
N LEU A 52 21.85 1.24 18.02
CA LEU A 52 22.56 -0.04 18.13
C LEU A 52 23.59 -0.22 17.01
N THR A 53 23.24 0.16 15.77
CA THR A 53 24.18 0.11 14.63
C THR A 53 25.41 0.99 14.86
N GLY A 54 25.20 2.18 15.45
CA GLY A 54 26.28 3.11 15.80
C GLY A 54 27.15 2.60 16.95
N LEU A 55 26.54 1.99 17.98
CA LEU A 55 27.26 1.45 19.13
C LEU A 55 28.12 0.22 18.79
N PHE A 56 27.61 -0.67 17.91
CA PHE A 56 28.30 -1.90 17.58
C PHE A 56 29.15 -1.83 16.29
N GLY A 57 29.33 -0.65 15.70
CA GLY A 57 30.38 -0.42 14.70
C GLY A 57 30.08 -0.90 13.27
N GLY A 58 28.81 -1.07 12.89
CA GLY A 58 28.43 -1.16 11.47
C GLY A 58 27.24 -2.05 11.12
N ALA A 59 26.80 -1.96 9.87
CA ALA A 59 25.61 -2.64 9.37
C ALA A 59 25.75 -4.17 9.22
N HIS A 60 26.96 -4.72 9.37
CA HIS A 60 27.25 -6.15 9.21
C HIS A 60 26.56 -7.01 10.27
N ILE A 61 26.23 -6.45 11.43
CA ILE A 61 25.58 -7.16 12.55
C ILE A 61 24.16 -7.59 12.19
N TRP A 62 23.46 -6.83 11.34
CA TRP A 62 22.10 -7.14 10.94
C TRP A 62 21.98 -8.39 10.05
N GLN A 63 23.11 -8.85 9.51
CA GLN A 63 23.23 -10.08 8.70
C GLN A 63 23.65 -11.29 9.54
N GLN A 64 24.10 -11.10 10.78
CA GLN A 64 24.48 -12.19 11.68
C GLN A 64 23.26 -12.82 12.35
N SER A 65 23.36 -14.10 12.70
CA SER A 65 22.31 -14.84 13.41
C SER A 65 22.06 -14.23 14.78
N MET A 66 20.83 -13.75 15.02
CA MET A 66 20.47 -13.03 16.25
C MET A 66 20.75 -13.86 17.50
N LEU A 67 20.34 -15.13 17.49
CA LEU A 67 20.45 -16.03 18.64
C LEU A 67 21.91 -16.41 18.93
N GLN A 68 22.76 -16.47 17.89
CA GLN A 68 24.19 -16.74 18.04
C GLN A 68 24.94 -15.51 18.58
N THR A 69 24.58 -14.31 18.14
CA THR A 69 25.15 -13.05 18.66
C THR A 69 24.71 -12.76 20.10
N LEU A 70 23.52 -13.20 20.50
CA LEU A 70 23.02 -13.11 21.88
C LEU A 70 23.55 -14.23 22.82
N GLY A 71 24.35 -15.17 22.30
CA GLY A 71 24.99 -16.22 23.11
C GLY A 71 24.03 -17.32 23.60
N ILE A 72 22.88 -17.50 22.95
CA ILE A 72 21.88 -18.51 23.34
C ILE A 72 22.36 -19.89 22.86
N PRO A 73 22.57 -20.89 23.75
CA PRO A 73 23.09 -22.19 23.34
C PRO A 73 22.10 -22.93 22.42
N GLN A 74 22.62 -23.50 21.33
CA GLN A 74 21.89 -24.34 20.37
C GLN A 74 21.28 -25.62 21.00
N ALA A 75 21.63 -25.91 22.26
CA ALA A 75 21.15 -27.03 23.06
C ALA A 75 19.68 -26.90 23.53
N LEU A 76 19.05 -25.73 23.33
CA LEU A 76 17.67 -25.46 23.77
C LEU A 76 16.57 -26.10 22.90
N GLY A 77 16.93 -27.01 21.98
CA GLY A 77 15.97 -27.70 21.12
C GLY A 77 15.28 -26.79 20.07
N ILE A 78 15.82 -25.59 19.86
CA ILE A 78 15.30 -24.64 18.88
C ILE A 78 15.61 -25.16 17.46
N PRO A 79 14.63 -25.23 16.54
CA PRO A 79 14.86 -25.66 15.17
C PRO A 79 15.97 -24.82 14.51
N LYS A 80 16.92 -25.47 13.82
CA LYS A 80 18.07 -24.78 13.18
C LYS A 80 17.66 -23.62 12.28
N VAL A 81 16.51 -23.76 11.59
CA VAL A 81 15.94 -22.72 10.72
C VAL A 81 15.61 -21.43 11.48
N VAL A 82 15.20 -21.53 12.75
CA VAL A 82 14.89 -20.37 13.62
C VAL A 82 16.17 -19.83 14.26
N TYR A 83 17.11 -20.73 14.58
CA TYR A 83 18.39 -20.38 15.19
C TYR A 83 19.29 -19.53 14.28
N ASP A 84 19.30 -19.85 12.97
CA ASP A 84 20.12 -19.17 11.96
C ASP A 84 19.46 -17.91 11.38
N LEU A 85 18.30 -17.48 11.90
CA LEU A 85 17.65 -16.27 11.43
C LEU A 85 18.49 -15.03 11.80
N SER A 86 18.80 -14.23 10.79
CA SER A 86 19.49 -12.97 11.00
C SER A 86 18.59 -11.93 11.67
N PHE A 87 19.18 -10.92 12.29
CA PHE A 87 18.41 -9.80 12.87
C PHE A 87 17.45 -9.16 11.86
N THR A 88 17.85 -9.07 10.59
CA THR A 88 16.98 -8.57 9.52
C THR A 88 15.76 -9.47 9.29
N GLN A 89 15.93 -10.79 9.36
CA GLN A 89 14.83 -11.73 9.21
C GLN A 89 13.89 -11.71 10.41
N TRP A 90 14.44 -11.62 11.63
CA TRP A 90 13.64 -11.44 12.83
C TRP A 90 12.82 -10.15 12.82
N TYR A 91 13.38 -9.06 12.31
CA TYR A 91 12.62 -7.81 12.11
C TYR A 91 11.47 -7.99 11.11
N LEU A 92 11.69 -8.74 10.02
CA LEU A 92 10.60 -9.10 9.09
C LEU A 92 9.54 -9.96 9.76
N VAL A 93 9.92 -10.94 10.59
CA VAL A 93 8.96 -11.77 11.34
C VAL A 93 8.14 -10.92 12.30
N GLN A 94 8.78 -10.04 13.08
CA GLN A 94 8.10 -9.10 13.96
C GLN A 94 7.11 -8.22 13.17
N GLY A 95 7.54 -7.67 12.03
CA GLY A 95 6.67 -6.87 11.16
C GLY A 95 5.44 -7.63 10.68
N VAL A 96 5.59 -8.91 10.31
CA VAL A 96 4.45 -9.77 9.92
C VAL A 96 3.53 -10.05 11.10
N VAL A 97 4.05 -10.32 12.30
CA VAL A 97 3.24 -10.55 13.50
C VAL A 97 2.41 -9.31 13.83
N VAL A 98 3.05 -8.14 13.88
CA VAL A 98 2.37 -6.86 14.15
C VAL A 98 1.30 -6.58 13.09
N LEU A 99 1.60 -6.83 11.82
CA LEU A 99 0.65 -6.67 10.71
C LEU A 99 -0.60 -7.55 10.87
N VAL A 100 -0.41 -8.82 11.21
CA VAL A 100 -1.52 -9.76 11.42
C VAL A 100 -2.35 -9.34 12.63
N LEU A 101 -1.72 -9.02 13.75
CA LEU A 101 -2.42 -8.56 14.96
C LEU A 101 -3.23 -7.29 14.68
N ASN A 102 -2.63 -6.29 14.03
CA ASN A 102 -3.32 -5.06 13.64
C ASN A 102 -4.51 -5.34 12.72
N THR A 103 -4.35 -6.25 11.75
CA THR A 103 -5.43 -6.61 10.82
C THR A 103 -6.59 -7.30 11.55
N VAL A 104 -6.28 -8.19 12.49
CA VAL A 104 -7.27 -8.92 13.28
C VAL A 104 -7.99 -7.99 14.26
N GLU A 105 -7.26 -7.15 15.00
CA GLU A 105 -7.84 -6.17 15.91
C GLU A 105 -8.74 -5.18 15.17
N SER A 106 -8.27 -4.65 14.04
CA SER A 106 -9.07 -3.77 13.17
C SER A 106 -10.35 -4.47 12.68
N SER A 107 -10.26 -5.73 12.27
CA SER A 107 -11.42 -6.51 11.86
C SER A 107 -12.44 -6.66 13.00
N PHE A 108 -11.98 -6.95 14.22
CA PHE A 108 -12.86 -7.05 15.40
C PHE A 108 -13.49 -5.70 15.76
N ASN A 109 -12.73 -4.61 15.68
CA ASN A 109 -13.20 -3.27 15.96
C ASN A 109 -14.31 -2.85 14.98
N VAL A 110 -14.11 -3.10 13.69
CA VAL A 110 -15.12 -2.85 12.65
C VAL A 110 -16.38 -3.68 12.86
N ILE A 111 -16.24 -4.98 13.17
CA ILE A 111 -17.39 -5.85 13.44
C ILE A 111 -18.18 -5.33 14.65
N ARG A 112 -17.49 -4.98 15.74
CA ARG A 112 -18.13 -4.44 16.95
C ARG A 112 -18.84 -3.12 16.69
N ALA A 113 -18.17 -2.17 16.05
CA ALA A 113 -18.73 -0.85 15.75
C ALA A 113 -19.91 -0.90 14.76
N ARG A 114 -20.00 -1.93 13.91
CA ARG A 114 -21.11 -2.16 12.98
C ARG A 114 -22.26 -2.92 13.67
N HIS A 115 -21.94 -3.87 14.55
CA HIS A 115 -22.91 -4.55 15.39
C HIS A 115 -23.66 -3.56 16.30
N ASP A 116 -22.93 -2.62 16.92
CA ASP A 116 -23.53 -1.57 17.78
C ASP A 116 -24.44 -0.61 16.99
N ARG A 117 -24.25 -0.52 15.66
CA ARG A 117 -25.12 0.24 14.74
C ARG A 117 -26.25 -0.59 14.12
N GLY A 118 -26.35 -1.88 14.44
CA GLY A 118 -27.37 -2.79 13.92
C GLY A 118 -27.19 -3.18 12.45
N ASP A 119 -26.02 -2.92 11.86
CA ASP A 119 -25.77 -3.15 10.42
C ASP A 119 -25.09 -4.51 10.17
N ARG A 120 -25.32 -5.11 9.00
CA ARG A 120 -24.80 -6.45 8.67
C ARG A 120 -23.27 -6.43 8.59
N SER A 121 -22.60 -7.09 9.54
CA SER A 121 -21.12 -7.14 9.67
C SER A 121 -20.39 -7.72 8.47
N ARG A 122 -21.01 -8.62 7.69
CA ARG A 122 -20.37 -9.27 6.52
C ARG A 122 -19.99 -8.29 5.42
N GLY A 123 -20.70 -7.17 5.27
CA GLY A 123 -20.42 -6.19 4.21
C GLY A 123 -19.07 -5.48 4.37
N ALA A 124 -18.59 -5.32 5.61
CA ALA A 124 -17.34 -4.59 5.85
C ALA A 124 -16.12 -5.37 5.37
N LEU A 125 -16.05 -6.68 5.65
CA LEU A 125 -14.93 -7.54 5.25
C LEU A 125 -14.80 -7.68 3.73
N VAL A 126 -15.89 -7.49 2.98
CA VAL A 126 -15.85 -7.41 1.51
C VAL A 126 -14.97 -6.23 1.05
N GLY A 127 -14.86 -5.17 1.85
CA GLY A 127 -13.98 -4.04 1.59
C GLY A 127 -12.49 -4.37 1.60
N LEU A 128 -12.06 -5.54 2.13
CA LEU A 128 -10.67 -6.00 2.04
C LEU A 128 -10.39 -6.77 0.74
N LEU A 129 -11.42 -7.27 0.04
CA LEU A 129 -11.26 -8.04 -1.19
C LEU A 129 -10.52 -7.28 -2.30
N PRO A 130 -10.77 -5.98 -2.56
CA PRO A 130 -10.06 -5.25 -3.61
C PRO A 130 -8.55 -5.23 -3.39
N PHE A 131 -8.11 -5.09 -2.15
CA PHE A 131 -6.69 -5.12 -1.79
C PHE A 131 -6.09 -6.51 -2.04
N PHE A 132 -6.67 -7.55 -1.44
CA PHE A 132 -6.15 -8.91 -1.58
C PHE A 132 -6.24 -9.43 -3.02
N GLY A 133 -7.29 -9.06 -3.77
CA GLY A 133 -7.42 -9.39 -5.19
C GLY A 133 -6.32 -8.75 -6.02
N THR A 134 -6.10 -7.44 -5.86
CA THR A 134 -5.03 -6.72 -6.57
C THR A 134 -3.65 -7.27 -6.20
N TRP A 135 -3.41 -7.56 -4.92
CA TRP A 135 -2.14 -8.14 -4.48
C TRP A 135 -1.91 -9.56 -4.93
N THR A 136 -2.97 -10.37 -5.04
CA THR A 136 -2.88 -11.70 -5.64
C THR A 136 -2.46 -11.60 -7.10
N LEU A 137 -3.00 -10.63 -7.86
CA LEU A 137 -2.56 -10.36 -9.22
C LEU A 137 -1.10 -9.92 -9.28
N ILE A 138 -0.68 -9.02 -8.38
CA ILE A 138 0.72 -8.56 -8.27
C ILE A 138 1.68 -9.74 -8.04
N VAL A 139 1.40 -10.58 -7.04
CA VAL A 139 2.26 -11.73 -6.69
C VAL A 139 2.27 -12.75 -7.83
N THR A 140 1.11 -13.02 -8.43
CA THR A 140 1.00 -13.95 -9.56
C THR A 140 1.81 -13.45 -10.75
N TYR A 141 1.72 -12.17 -11.09
CA TYR A 141 2.50 -11.57 -12.18
C TYR A 141 4.00 -11.68 -11.93
N LEU A 142 4.48 -11.34 -10.73
CA LEU A 142 5.89 -11.44 -10.37
C LEU A 142 6.41 -12.88 -10.31
N TYR A 143 5.54 -13.83 -9.96
CA TYR A 143 5.89 -15.25 -9.98
C TYR A 143 6.02 -15.78 -11.41
N LEU A 144 5.09 -15.39 -12.29
CA LEU A 144 5.14 -15.75 -13.71
C LEU A 144 6.31 -15.09 -14.43
N GLN A 145 6.71 -13.88 -14.01
CA GLN A 145 7.83 -13.17 -14.61
C GLN A 145 9.00 -12.89 -13.65
N PRO A 146 9.94 -13.87 -13.50
CA PRO A 146 11.13 -13.66 -12.69
C PRO A 146 12.05 -12.57 -13.26
N THR A 147 12.04 -12.32 -14.57
CA THR A 147 12.84 -11.23 -15.17
C THR A 147 12.47 -9.86 -14.62
N VAL A 148 11.18 -9.60 -14.41
CA VAL A 148 10.71 -8.34 -13.82
C VAL A 148 11.08 -8.29 -12.33
N LEU A 149 10.96 -9.41 -11.61
CA LEU A 149 11.28 -9.51 -10.19
C LEU A 149 12.76 -9.23 -9.87
N TYR A 150 13.69 -9.70 -10.70
CA TYR A 150 15.13 -9.62 -10.42
C TYR A 150 15.87 -8.51 -11.15
N HIS A 151 15.34 -8.00 -12.27
CA HIS A 151 16.00 -6.95 -13.06
C HIS A 151 15.25 -5.61 -13.08
N HIS A 152 13.91 -5.61 -13.03
CA HIS A 152 13.07 -4.41 -13.18
C HIS A 152 12.06 -4.23 -12.04
N LEU A 153 12.44 -4.60 -10.81
CA LEU A 153 11.53 -4.54 -9.68
C LEU A 153 11.14 -3.11 -9.29
N VAL A 154 12.04 -2.15 -9.47
CA VAL A 154 11.85 -0.75 -9.06
C VAL A 154 10.61 -0.10 -9.71
N PRO A 155 10.48 -0.03 -11.05
CA PRO A 155 9.30 0.55 -11.68
C PRO A 155 8.01 -0.20 -11.30
N PHE A 156 8.10 -1.51 -11.11
CA PHE A 156 6.96 -2.32 -10.69
C PHE A 156 6.52 -2.04 -9.24
N VAL A 157 7.46 -1.83 -8.32
CA VAL A 157 7.18 -1.43 -6.93
C VAL A 157 6.54 -0.04 -6.87
N VAL A 158 7.01 0.91 -7.69
CA VAL A 158 6.39 2.24 -7.81
C VAL A 158 4.96 2.11 -8.34
N PHE A 159 4.74 1.28 -9.36
CA PHE A 159 3.41 0.98 -9.88
C PHE A 159 2.50 0.41 -8.77
N ALA A 160 2.94 -0.63 -8.06
CA ALA A 160 2.17 -1.23 -6.96
C ALA A 160 1.85 -0.21 -5.85
N GLY A 161 2.79 0.69 -5.54
CA GLY A 161 2.60 1.81 -4.64
C GLY A 161 1.51 2.78 -5.10
N ILE A 162 1.52 3.19 -6.38
CA ILE A 162 0.52 4.09 -6.96
C ILE A 162 -0.86 3.41 -6.98
N VAL A 163 -0.95 2.13 -7.34
CA VAL A 163 -2.20 1.36 -7.33
C VAL A 163 -2.83 1.38 -5.93
N ASN A 164 -2.02 1.17 -4.89
CA ASN A 164 -2.49 1.23 -3.51
C ASN A 164 -2.85 2.66 -3.07
N ALA A 165 -2.03 3.65 -3.43
CA ALA A 165 -2.29 5.06 -3.14
C ALA A 165 -3.60 5.54 -3.77
N TYR A 166 -3.90 5.11 -4.98
CA TYR A 166 -5.17 5.37 -5.65
C TYR A 166 -6.36 4.75 -4.89
N SER A 167 -6.28 3.46 -4.52
CA SER A 167 -7.35 2.81 -3.75
C SER A 167 -7.59 3.45 -2.39
N VAL A 168 -6.52 3.80 -1.68
CA VAL A 168 -6.64 4.47 -0.37
C VAL A 168 -7.17 5.89 -0.55
N GLY A 169 -6.68 6.63 -1.55
CA GLY A 169 -7.18 7.97 -1.89
C GLY A 169 -8.68 7.98 -2.16
N GLN A 170 -9.18 7.02 -2.95
CA GLN A 170 -10.61 6.85 -3.20
C GLN A 170 -11.40 6.52 -1.92
N MET A 171 -10.81 5.74 -1.01
CA MET A 171 -11.45 5.39 0.25
C MET A 171 -11.56 6.61 1.19
N ILE A 172 -10.50 7.43 1.26
CA ILE A 172 -10.49 8.68 2.02
C ILE A 172 -11.52 9.65 1.45
N THR A 173 -11.53 9.88 0.13
CA THR A 173 -12.51 10.79 -0.48
C THR A 173 -13.93 10.27 -0.26
N ALA A 174 -14.18 8.98 -0.48
CA ALA A 174 -15.49 8.38 -0.23
C ALA A 174 -15.93 8.52 1.24
N HIS A 175 -15.01 8.41 2.19
CA HIS A 175 -15.30 8.68 3.60
C HIS A 175 -15.76 10.13 3.79
N LEU A 176 -14.98 11.10 3.31
CA LEU A 176 -15.21 12.54 3.53
C LEU A 176 -16.53 13.00 2.91
N VAL A 177 -16.82 12.57 1.68
CA VAL A 177 -18.06 12.93 0.98
C VAL A 177 -19.22 11.97 1.24
N LYS A 178 -19.07 11.02 2.17
CA LYS A 178 -20.09 10.02 2.56
C LYS A 178 -20.63 9.18 1.38
N LEU A 179 -19.77 8.88 0.41
CA LEU A 179 -20.06 8.00 -0.72
C LEU A 179 -19.94 6.51 -0.36
N PRO A 180 -20.55 5.61 -1.14
CA PRO A 180 -20.37 4.17 -0.97
C PRO A 180 -18.90 3.75 -1.12
N PHE A 181 -18.55 2.61 -0.53
CA PHE A 181 -17.18 2.10 -0.53
C PHE A 181 -16.70 1.78 -1.96
N PRO A 182 -15.49 2.24 -2.36
CA PRO A 182 -14.96 1.98 -3.69
C PRO A 182 -14.36 0.57 -3.78
N TYR A 183 -15.11 -0.37 -4.37
CA TYR A 183 -14.65 -1.75 -4.57
C TYR A 183 -13.79 -1.96 -5.82
N TRP A 184 -13.80 -1.00 -6.75
CA TRP A 184 -13.18 -1.15 -8.06
C TRP A 184 -11.92 -0.29 -8.21
N ASN A 185 -10.82 -0.90 -8.61
CA ASN A 185 -9.60 -0.20 -8.98
C ASN A 185 -9.37 -0.34 -10.49
N VAL A 186 -9.47 0.76 -11.24
CA VAL A 186 -9.25 0.73 -12.70
C VAL A 186 -7.83 0.28 -13.06
N LEU A 187 -6.84 0.55 -12.19
CA LEU A 187 -5.45 0.16 -12.40
C LEU A 187 -5.18 -1.32 -12.19
N SER A 188 -6.12 -2.09 -11.62
CA SER A 188 -5.99 -3.55 -11.57
C SER A 188 -6.30 -4.22 -12.92
N VAL A 189 -7.00 -3.54 -13.85
CA VAL A 189 -7.38 -4.10 -15.15
C VAL A 189 -6.16 -4.34 -16.06
N PRO A 190 -5.25 -3.37 -16.28
CA PRO A 190 -4.02 -3.61 -17.03
C PRO A 190 -3.17 -4.71 -16.40
N LEU A 191 -3.10 -4.75 -15.06
CA LEU A 191 -2.37 -5.80 -14.35
C LEU A 191 -3.00 -7.19 -14.57
N ALA A 192 -4.32 -7.30 -14.48
CA ALA A 192 -5.04 -8.53 -14.77
C ALA A 192 -4.79 -9.02 -16.20
N PHE A 193 -4.77 -8.10 -17.17
CA PHE A 193 -4.40 -8.41 -18.54
C PHE A 193 -2.96 -8.96 -18.64
N GLY A 194 -1.99 -8.32 -17.98
CA GLY A 194 -0.61 -8.81 -17.94
C GLY A 194 -0.47 -10.20 -17.31
N VAL A 195 -1.24 -10.49 -16.25
CA VAL A 195 -1.31 -11.83 -15.63
C VAL A 195 -1.88 -12.85 -16.60
N LEU A 196 -3.05 -12.57 -17.20
CA LEU A 196 -3.69 -13.49 -18.14
C LEU A 196 -2.79 -13.78 -19.34
N ASP A 197 -2.14 -12.77 -19.91
CA ASP A 197 -1.20 -12.97 -21.02
C ASP A 197 0.00 -13.86 -20.62
N SER A 198 0.55 -13.63 -19.43
CA SER A 198 1.68 -14.42 -18.90
C SER A 198 1.28 -15.85 -18.50
N MET A 199 -0.01 -16.09 -18.20
CA MET A 199 -0.54 -17.42 -17.89
C MET A 199 -0.69 -18.31 -19.12
N GLY A 200 -0.92 -17.73 -20.31
CA GLY A 200 -1.14 -18.46 -21.56
C GLY A 200 -0.03 -19.47 -21.90
N PRO A 201 1.25 -19.06 -21.93
CA PRO A 201 2.37 -19.94 -22.22
C PRO A 201 2.54 -21.06 -21.19
N VAL A 202 2.36 -20.74 -19.90
CA VAL A 202 2.50 -21.72 -18.79
C VAL A 202 1.41 -22.79 -18.87
N LEU A 203 0.18 -22.38 -19.24
CA LEU A 203 -0.95 -23.29 -19.40
C LEU A 203 -0.76 -24.19 -20.63
N GLN A 204 -0.19 -23.65 -21.71
CA GLN A 204 0.16 -24.40 -22.91
C GLN A 204 1.23 -25.46 -22.61
N GLU A 205 2.27 -25.13 -21.85
CA GLU A 205 3.35 -26.06 -21.48
C GLU A 205 2.86 -27.16 -20.53
N ARG A 206 2.02 -26.82 -19.54
CA ARG A 206 1.62 -27.76 -18.48
C ARG A 206 0.40 -28.62 -18.83
N TYR A 207 -0.56 -28.07 -19.57
CA TYR A 207 -1.85 -28.72 -19.82
C TYR A 207 -2.20 -28.85 -21.30
N GLY A 208 -1.35 -28.36 -22.22
CA GLY A 208 -1.60 -28.40 -23.67
C GLY A 208 -2.71 -27.46 -24.13
N VAL A 209 -3.27 -26.63 -23.23
CA VAL A 209 -4.32 -25.66 -23.50
C VAL A 209 -3.79 -24.28 -23.09
N GLY A 210 -3.58 -23.38 -24.05
CA GLY A 210 -3.10 -22.03 -23.80
C GLY A 210 -3.02 -21.21 -25.08
N TRP A 211 -2.60 -19.95 -24.95
CA TRP A 211 -2.40 -19.04 -26.07
C TRP A 211 -0.96 -18.50 -26.07
N PRO A 212 -0.40 -18.18 -27.25
CA PRO A 212 0.88 -17.48 -27.31
C PRO A 212 0.76 -16.12 -26.62
N SER A 213 1.73 -15.81 -25.75
CA SER A 213 1.78 -14.51 -25.06
C SER A 213 1.92 -13.39 -26.10
N ALA A 214 1.01 -12.42 -26.05
CA ALA A 214 1.04 -11.22 -26.87
C ALA A 214 2.15 -10.26 -26.42
N LEU A 215 2.55 -10.30 -25.15
CA LEU A 215 3.70 -9.56 -24.64
C LEU A 215 5.04 -10.26 -24.93
N GLY A 216 5.04 -11.51 -25.39
CA GLY A 216 6.27 -12.25 -25.68
C GLY A 216 7.22 -12.37 -24.48
N SER A 217 8.51 -12.52 -24.76
CA SER A 217 9.56 -12.65 -23.72
C SER A 217 10.55 -11.49 -23.76
N GLY A 218 10.94 -10.98 -22.58
CA GLY A 218 12.04 -10.03 -22.44
C GLY A 218 11.61 -8.57 -22.62
N GLU A 219 12.04 -7.93 -23.71
CA GLU A 219 11.97 -6.46 -23.91
C GLU A 219 10.54 -5.91 -23.90
N TYR A 220 9.60 -6.60 -24.55
CA TYR A 220 8.19 -6.21 -24.60
C TYR A 220 7.52 -6.18 -23.22
N GLN A 221 7.95 -7.06 -22.31
CA GLN A 221 7.41 -7.13 -20.97
C GLN A 221 7.96 -6.03 -20.06
N VAL A 222 9.23 -5.64 -20.28
CA VAL A 222 9.80 -4.44 -19.65
C VAL A 222 9.04 -3.20 -20.14
N SER A 223 8.83 -3.07 -21.45
CA SER A 223 8.03 -1.99 -22.04
C SER A 223 6.61 -1.94 -21.47
N PHE A 224 5.98 -3.10 -21.25
CA PHE A 224 4.68 -3.18 -20.60
C PHE A 224 4.70 -2.69 -19.15
N VAL A 225 5.71 -3.04 -18.36
CA VAL A 225 5.85 -2.53 -16.98
C VAL A 225 5.94 -1.01 -16.94
N PHE A 226 6.68 -0.40 -17.87
CA PHE A 226 6.72 1.06 -17.99
C PHE A 226 5.42 1.66 -18.51
N LEU A 227 4.71 0.97 -19.41
CA LEU A 227 3.40 1.40 -19.91
C LEU A 227 2.34 1.40 -18.80
N ILE A 228 2.25 0.34 -18.01
CA ILE A 228 1.30 0.29 -16.88
C ILE A 228 1.68 1.29 -15.78
N LEU A 229 2.97 1.56 -15.58
CA LEU A 229 3.44 2.60 -14.67
C LEU A 229 3.02 3.99 -15.16
N GLY A 230 3.23 4.30 -16.44
CA GLY A 230 2.79 5.57 -17.04
C GLY A 230 1.28 5.76 -16.96
N LEU A 231 0.51 4.70 -17.24
CA LEU A 231 -0.94 4.72 -17.08
C LEU A 231 -1.35 4.94 -15.62
N ALA A 232 -0.69 4.29 -14.66
CA ALA A 232 -0.95 4.47 -13.24
C ALA A 232 -0.67 5.91 -12.79
N LEU A 233 0.44 6.50 -13.23
CA LEU A 233 0.74 7.91 -12.99
C LEU A 233 -0.32 8.84 -13.58
N GLY A 234 -0.78 8.57 -14.81
CA GLY A 234 -1.83 9.36 -15.46
C GLY A 234 -3.17 9.32 -14.71
N VAL A 235 -3.65 8.12 -14.39
CA VAL A 235 -4.94 7.94 -13.68
C VAL A 235 -4.88 8.51 -12.26
N TYR A 236 -3.81 8.20 -11.52
CA TYR A 236 -3.64 8.73 -10.17
C TYR A 236 -3.45 10.25 -10.17
N GLY A 237 -2.67 10.77 -11.12
CA GLY A 237 -2.47 12.21 -11.31
C GLY A 237 -3.78 12.94 -11.60
N SER A 238 -4.60 12.40 -12.52
CA SER A 238 -5.95 12.93 -12.80
C SER A 238 -6.80 12.96 -11.54
N PHE A 239 -6.84 11.84 -10.79
CA PHE A 239 -7.59 11.76 -9.54
C PHE A 239 -7.15 12.81 -8.51
N VAL A 240 -5.85 13.01 -8.35
CA VAL A 240 -5.32 14.03 -7.43
C VAL A 240 -5.74 15.44 -7.87
N VAL A 241 -5.63 15.75 -9.16
CA VAL A 241 -6.06 17.05 -9.71
C VAL A 241 -7.57 17.25 -9.50
N ASP A 242 -8.39 16.24 -9.80
CA ASP A 242 -9.85 16.31 -9.63
C ASP A 242 -10.24 16.59 -8.18
N VAL A 243 -9.60 15.91 -7.21
CA VAL A 243 -9.85 16.12 -5.78
C VAL A 243 -9.41 17.52 -5.35
N ILE A 244 -8.22 17.96 -5.75
CA ILE A 244 -7.71 19.29 -5.40
C ILE A 244 -8.65 20.35 -5.96
N VAL A 245 -8.90 20.35 -7.27
CA VAL A 245 -9.75 21.34 -7.94
C VAL A 245 -11.15 21.35 -7.33
N SER A 246 -11.77 20.18 -7.11
CA SER A 246 -13.10 20.12 -6.50
C SER A 246 -13.15 20.72 -5.10
N ILE A 247 -12.11 20.53 -4.28
CA ILE A 247 -12.03 21.13 -2.94
C ILE A 247 -11.78 22.64 -3.03
N CYS A 248 -10.81 23.06 -3.86
CA CYS A 248 -10.48 24.46 -4.06
C CYS A 248 -11.72 25.24 -4.57
N ASP A 249 -12.48 24.67 -5.52
CA ASP A 249 -13.71 25.24 -6.08
C ASP A 249 -14.85 25.29 -5.04
N TYR A 250 -15.01 24.24 -4.23
CA TYR A 250 -16.05 24.20 -3.20
C TYR A 250 -15.79 25.20 -2.06
N LEU A 251 -14.53 25.33 -1.64
CA LEU A 251 -14.11 26.23 -0.56
C LEU A 251 -13.82 27.66 -1.03
N ASP A 252 -13.85 27.91 -2.35
CA ASP A 252 -13.50 29.18 -2.98
C ASP A 252 -12.09 29.69 -2.62
N ILE A 253 -11.12 28.76 -2.52
CA ILE A 253 -9.71 29.04 -2.21
C ILE A 253 -8.81 28.59 -3.36
N TRP A 254 -7.66 29.24 -3.54
CA TRP A 254 -6.62 28.74 -4.44
C TRP A 254 -5.61 27.93 -3.62
N CYS A 255 -5.33 26.69 -4.00
CA CYS A 255 -4.51 25.82 -3.18
C CYS A 255 -2.99 26.12 -3.25
N LEU A 256 -2.54 26.88 -4.26
CA LEU A 256 -1.13 27.30 -4.45
C LEU A 256 -0.95 28.83 -4.49
N THR A 257 -1.99 29.62 -4.23
CA THR A 257 -1.95 31.09 -4.28
C THR A 257 -2.94 31.65 -3.27
N ILE A 258 -2.69 32.82 -2.68
CA ILE A 258 -3.63 33.42 -1.75
C ILE A 258 -4.69 34.19 -2.56
N LYS A 259 -5.98 33.93 -2.30
CA LYS A 259 -7.06 34.73 -2.89
C LYS A 259 -7.10 36.09 -2.20
N HIS A 260 -6.75 37.15 -2.92
CA HIS A 260 -6.95 38.51 -2.43
C HIS A 260 -8.36 38.98 -2.79
N PRO A 261 -9.17 39.45 -1.83
CA PRO A 261 -10.45 40.06 -2.15
C PRO A 261 -10.22 41.28 -3.03
N VAL A 262 -11.01 41.40 -4.09
CA VAL A 262 -11.04 42.61 -4.91
C VAL A 262 -11.74 43.68 -4.08
N GLU A 263 -11.01 44.70 -3.62
CA GLU A 263 -11.62 45.90 -3.07
C GLU A 263 -12.36 46.60 -4.21
N ASP A 264 -13.69 46.53 -4.21
CA ASP A 264 -14.52 47.38 -5.06
C ASP A 264 -14.30 48.85 -4.65
N PHE A 265 -13.33 49.51 -5.30
CA PHE A 265 -13.22 50.97 -5.30
C PHE A 265 -14.41 51.54 -6.09
N GLY A 266 -15.58 51.64 -5.44
CA GLY A 266 -16.77 52.05 -6.17
C GLY A 266 -18.09 52.17 -5.42
N HIS A 267 -18.13 52.48 -4.12
CA HIS A 267 -19.36 53.02 -3.52
C HIS A 267 -19.24 54.53 -3.35
N LYS A 268 -19.85 55.27 -4.29
CA LYS A 268 -20.08 56.70 -4.17
C LYS A 268 -21.14 56.92 -3.07
N GLU A 269 -20.71 57.23 -1.86
CA GLU A 269 -21.60 57.83 -0.87
C GLU A 269 -21.83 59.31 -1.23
N GLY A 270 -23.10 59.67 -1.42
CA GLY A 270 -23.55 61.04 -1.26
C GLY A 270 -24.20 61.68 -2.48
N GLU A 271 -25.45 61.34 -2.77
CA GLU A 271 -26.38 62.30 -3.37
C GLU A 271 -27.72 62.22 -2.63
N LYS A 272 -27.95 63.20 -1.75
CA LYS A 272 -29.24 63.42 -1.09
C LYS A 272 -30.20 64.00 -2.12
N ILE A 273 -31.33 63.33 -2.32
CA ILE A 273 -32.46 63.91 -3.06
C ILE A 273 -33.51 64.31 -2.03
N HIS A 274 -33.76 65.63 -1.96
CA HIS A 274 -34.88 66.26 -1.27
C HIS A 274 -36.17 66.10 -2.06
#